data_AF-A0A851II08-F1
#
_entry.id   AF-A0A851II08-F1
#
_cell.length_a   1.000
_cell.length_b   1.000
_cell.length_c   1.000
_cell.angle_alpha   90.00
_cell.angle_beta   90.00
_cell.angle_gamma   90.00
#
_symmetry.space_group_name_H-M   'P 1'
#
loop_
_entity.id
_entity.type
_entity.pdbx_description
1 polymer ?
#
loop_
_entity_poly.entity_id
_entity_poly.type
_entity_poly.pdbx_seq_one_letter_code
_entity_poly.pdbx_strand_id
1 'polypeptide(L)' 'MEDKKIRPQDRWDAKAGMSAKTYKVKTEVADRFKALCNERGIAIGIKLTELMQQFINENE' A
#
# COMPACT_ATOMS: atom_id res chain seq x y z
N MET A 1 -19.14 13.99 -13.45
CA MET A 1 -18.71 13.21 -12.28
C MET A 1 -19.06 11.78 -12.59
N GLU A 2 -18.07 10.97 -13.00
CA GLU A 2 -18.29 9.55 -13.24
C GLU A 2 -18.71 8.89 -11.93
N ASP A 3 -19.87 8.25 -11.96
CA ASP A 3 -20.42 7.44 -10.89
C ASP A 3 -19.43 6.29 -10.62
N LYS A 4 -18.51 6.51 -9.67
CA LYS A 4 -17.53 5.49 -9.27
C LYS A 4 -18.30 4.34 -8.65
N LYS A 5 -18.58 3.32 -9.45
CA LYS A 5 -19.17 2.05 -9.02
C LYS A 5 -18.36 1.48 -7.85
N ILE A 6 -18.82 1.73 -6.63
CA ILE A 6 -18.20 1.26 -5.40
C ILE A 6 -18.30 -0.27 -5.40
N ARG A 7 -17.17 -0.96 -5.50
CA ARG A 7 -17.18 -2.42 -5.47
C ARG A 7 -17.33 -2.88 -4.01
N PRO A 8 -17.85 -4.09 -3.76
CA PRO A 8 -17.90 -4.65 -2.41
C PRO A 8 -16.53 -4.68 -1.72
N GLN A 9 -15.45 -4.82 -2.49
CA GLN A 9 -14.06 -4.76 -2.02
C GLN A 9 -13.73 -3.38 -1.40
N ASP A 10 -14.13 -2.29 -2.06
CA ASP A 10 -13.90 -0.94 -1.56
C ASP A 10 -14.65 -0.68 -0.23
N ARG A 11 -15.79 -1.36 0.01
CA ARG A 11 -16.51 -1.31 1.30
C ARG A 11 -15.79 -2.07 2.41
N TRP A 12 -15.14 -3.18 2.08
CA TRP A 12 -14.34 -3.95 3.03
C TRP A 12 -13.06 -3.19 3.39
N ASP A 13 -12.36 -2.69 2.39
CA ASP A 13 -11.12 -1.94 2.58
C ASP A 13 -11.36 -0.68 3.42
N ALA A 14 -12.45 0.05 3.16
CA ALA A 14 -12.84 1.20 3.99
C ALA A 14 -13.14 0.81 5.44
N LYS A 15 -13.78 -0.34 5.68
CA LYS A 15 -14.03 -0.87 7.03
C LYS A 15 -12.73 -1.28 7.74
N ALA A 16 -11.72 -1.71 6.98
CA ALA A 16 -10.39 -2.03 7.46
C ALA A 16 -9.44 -0.80 7.53
N GLY A 17 -9.94 0.41 7.22
CA GLY A 17 -9.13 1.64 7.22
C GLY A 17 -8.13 1.74 6.06
N MET A 18 -8.24 0.87 5.05
CA MET A 18 -7.34 0.81 3.92
C MET A 18 -7.82 1.76 2.81
N SER A 19 -6.93 2.61 2.34
CA SER A 19 -7.20 3.54 1.24
C SER A 19 -6.19 3.34 0.11
N ALA A 20 -6.68 3.24 -1.12
CA ALA A 20 -5.83 3.16 -2.30
C ALA A 20 -5.25 4.55 -2.61
N LYS A 21 -4.08 4.85 -2.03
CA LYS A 21 -3.30 6.05 -2.38
C LYS A 21 -2.32 5.71 -3.49
N THR A 22 -2.42 6.43 -4.61
CA THR A 22 -1.50 6.26 -5.75
C THR A 22 -0.40 7.30 -5.67
N TYR A 23 0.84 6.85 -5.49
CA TYR A 23 2.03 7.69 -5.47
C TYR A 23 2.92 7.38 -6.68
N LYS A 24 3.62 8.41 -7.18
CA LYS A 24 4.66 8.19 -8.20
C LYS A 24 5.93 7.74 -7.50
N VAL A 25 6.33 6.50 -7.76
CA VAL A 25 7.58 5.92 -7.28
C VAL A 25 8.46 5.51 -8.46
N LYS A 26 9.78 5.44 -8.26
CA LYS A 26 10.70 4.95 -9.29
C LYS A 26 10.39 3.49 -9.59
N THR A 27 10.17 3.17 -10.86
CA THR A 27 9.78 1.81 -11.31
C THR A 27 10.76 0.74 -10.86
N GLU A 28 12.08 1.00 -10.97
CA GLU A 28 13.11 0.04 -10.54
C GLU A 28 13.05 -0.28 -9.05
N VAL A 29 12.72 0.70 -8.21
CA VAL A 29 12.62 0.52 -6.76
C VAL A 29 11.35 -0.26 -6.43
N ALA A 30 10.23 0.07 -7.08
CA ALA A 30 8.96 -0.62 -6.88
C ALA A 30 9.05 -2.10 -7.29
N ASP A 31 9.72 -2.41 -8.40
CA ASP A 31 9.87 -3.78 -8.88
C ASP A 31 10.77 -4.61 -7.96
N ARG A 32 11.91 -4.06 -7.52
CA ARG A 32 12.77 -4.71 -6.52
C ARG A 32 12.05 -4.92 -5.18
N PHE A 33 11.29 -3.93 -4.73
CA PHE A 33 10.52 -4.03 -3.49
C PHE A 33 9.47 -5.14 -3.58
N LYS A 34 8.77 -5.23 -4.72
CA LYS A 34 7.81 -6.30 -5.01
C LYS A 34 8.48 -7.68 -5.05
N ALA A 35 9.62 -7.81 -5.71
CA ALA A 35 10.38 -9.06 -5.77
C ALA A 35 10.81 -9.55 -4.38
N LEU A 36 11.36 -8.64 -3.56
CA LEU A 36 11.77 -8.94 -2.18
C LEU A 36 10.58 -9.32 -1.27
N CYS A 37 9.45 -8.61 -1.40
CA CYS A 37 8.24 -8.94 -0.65
C CYS A 37 7.71 -10.33 -1.04
N ASN A 38 7.71 -10.66 -2.34
CA ASN A 38 7.30 -11.98 -2.82
C ASN A 38 8.24 -13.09 -2.35
N GLU A 39 9.56 -12.89 -2.40
CA GLU A 39 10.55 -13.85 -1.93
C GLU A 39 10.38 -14.16 -0.43
N ARG A 40 10.05 -13.14 0.37
CA ARG A 40 9.83 -13.28 1.81
C ARG A 40 8.40 -13.72 2.17
N GLY A 41 7.50 -13.85 1.20
CA GLY A 41 6.09 -14.18 1.44
C GLY A 41 5.31 -13.07 2.18
N ILE A 42 5.77 -11.82 2.10
CA ILE A 42 5.16 -10.68 2.79
C ILE A 42 4.30 -9.89 1.79
N ALA A 43 3.10 -9.50 2.21
CA ALA A 43 2.27 -8.63 1.40
C ALA A 43 2.89 -7.21 1.32
N ILE A 44 3.03 -6.70 0.10
CA ILE A 44 3.62 -5.38 -0.21
C ILE A 44 2.95 -4.28 0.61
N GLY A 45 1.61 -4.32 0.74
CA GLY A 45 0.85 -3.34 1.51
C GLY A 45 1.19 -3.34 3.00
N ILE A 46 1.40 -4.52 3.60
CA ILE A 46 1.81 -4.64 5.01
C ILE A 46 3.21 -4.05 5.18
N LYS A 47 4.16 -4.46 4.32
CA LYS A 47 5.54 -3.97 4.43
C LYS A 47 5.65 -2.46 4.20
N LEU A 48 4.84 -1.93 3.28
CA LEU A 48 4.78 -0.50 3.02
C LEU A 48 4.25 0.28 4.22
N THR A 49 3.18 -0.21 4.86
CA THR A 49 2.63 0.41 6.08
C THR A 49 3.64 0.39 7.23
N GLU A 50 4.38 -0.71 7.41
CA GLU A 50 5.45 -0.77 8.40
C GLU A 50 6.53 0.29 8.14
N LEU A 51 7.00 0.43 6.90
CA LEU A 51 8.00 1.44 6.53
C LEU A 51 7.48 2.88 6.72
N MET A 52 6.20 3.12 6.41
CA MET A 52 5.57 4.41 6.67
C MET A 52 5.52 4.71 8.18
N GLN A 53 5.15 3.74 9.01
CA GLN A 53 5.12 3.91 10.46
C GLN A 53 6.52 4.12 11.05
N GLN A 54 7.53 3.39 10.56
CA GLN A 54 8.92 3.60 10.97
C GLN A 54 9.36 5.03 10.68
N PHE A 55 9.11 5.53 9.47
CA PHE A 55 9.45 6.90 9.10
C PHE A 55 8.73 7.95 9.95
N ILE A 56 7.45 7.74 10.28
CA ILE A 56 6.69 8.60 11.19
C ILE A 56 7.36 8.63 12.58
N ASN A 57 7.61 7.46 13.17
CA ASN A 57 8.21 7.34 14.50
C ASN A 57 9.63 7.92 14.57
N GLU A 58 10.40 7.88 13.48
CA GLU A 58 11.74 8.47 13.43
C GLU A 58 11.72 10.01 13.38
N ASN A 59 10.59 10.63 13.05
CA ASN A 59 10.45 12.07 12.85
C ASN A 59 9.44 12.75 13.79
N GLU A 60 8.82 12.00 14.71
CA GLU A 60 8.03 12.51 15.85
C GLU A 60 8.89 12.61 17.12
#